data_AF-A0A380JYS8-F1
#
_entry.id   AF-A0A380JYS8-F1
#
_cell.length_a   1.000
_cell.length_b   1.000
_cell.length_c   1.000
_cell.angle_alpha   90.00
_cell.angle_beta   90.00
_cell.angle_gamma   90.00
#
_symmetry.space_group_name_H-M   'P 1'
#
loop_
_entity.id
_entity.type
_entity.pdbx_description
1 polymer ?
#
loop_
_entity_poly.entity_id
_entity_poly.type
_entity_poly.pdbx_seq_one_letter_code
_entity_poly.pdbx_strand_id
1 'polypeptide(L)' 'MLNNILNFADEAKKALELGAYFTEIMDGTVEVRDRMARSKYIAEENIDQIKALSEQAQEAIHQVLAKGSI' A
#
# COMPACT_ATOMS: atom_id res chain seq x y z
N MET A 1 -10.91 -5.93 -3.68
CA MET A 1 -10.59 -4.60 -4.23
C MET A 1 -10.81 -3.49 -3.20
N LEU A 2 -12.04 -3.18 -2.77
CA LEU A 2 -12.31 -2.15 -1.75
C LEU A 2 -11.48 -2.35 -0.48
N ASN A 3 -11.39 -3.60 0.00
CA ASN A 3 -10.58 -3.95 1.16
C ASN A 3 -9.11 -3.52 1.03
N ASN A 4 -8.49 -3.65 -0.14
CA ASN A 4 -7.09 -3.26 -0.34
C ASN A 4 -6.91 -1.73 -0.25
N ILE A 5 -7.88 -0.97 -0.76
CA ILE A 5 -7.86 0.49 -0.73
C ILE A 5 -8.00 0.99 0.70
N LEU A 6 -8.96 0.43 1.45
CA LEU A 6 -9.16 0.77 2.86
C LEU A 6 -7.96 0.37 3.71
N ASN A 7 -7.42 -0.84 3.50
CA ASN A 7 -6.25 -1.32 4.22
C ASN A 7 -5.01 -0.44 3.95
N PHE A 8 -4.77 -0.02 2.70
CA PHE A 8 -3.72 0.94 2.39
C PHE A 8 -3.89 2.25 3.17
N ALA A 9 -5.11 2.78 3.23
CA ALA A 9 -5.40 4.02 3.94
C ALA A 9 -5.17 3.88 5.45
N ASP A 10 -5.56 2.75 6.04
CA ASP A 10 -5.36 2.46 7.46
C ASP A 10 -3.87 2.31 7.80
N GLU A 11 -3.11 1.58 6.99
CA GLU A 11 -1.66 1.43 7.18
C GLU A 11 -0.91 2.74 6.97
N ALA A 12 -1.29 3.54 5.96
CA ALA A 12 -0.68 4.84 5.72
C ALA A 12 -0.97 5.81 6.87
N LYS A 13 -2.18 5.76 7.44
CA LYS A 13 -2.54 6.55 8.62
C LYS A 13 -1.70 6.14 9.84
N LYS A 14 -1.52 4.85 10.10
CA LYS A 14 -0.62 4.37 11.17
C LYS A 14 0.81 4.87 10.97
N ALA A 15 1.32 4.84 9.74
CA ALA A 15 2.67 5.34 9.44
C ALA A 15 2.80 6.85 9.70
N LEU A 16 1.79 7.65 9.36
CA LEU A 16 1.75 9.08 9.71
C LEU A 16 1.74 9.30 11.23
N GLU A 17 0.98 8.49 11.97
CA GLU A 17 0.94 8.54 13.45
C GLU A 17 2.29 8.16 14.09
N LEU A 18 3.08 7.30 13.42
CA LEU A 18 4.43 6.92 13.82
C LEU A 18 5.51 7.95 13.40
N GLY A 19 5.12 9.01 12.69
CA GLY A 19 6.00 10.13 12.34
C GLY A 19 6.59 10.10 10.93
N ALA A 20 6.17 9.18 10.05
CA ALA A 20 6.56 9.24 8.64
C ALA A 20 5.97 10.49 7.95
N TYR A 21 6.68 11.04 6.98
CA TYR A 21 6.15 12.13 6.19
C TYR A 21 5.21 11.61 5.09
N PHE A 22 4.11 12.35 4.88
CA PHE A 22 3.14 12.03 3.83
C PHE A 22 3.80 11.87 2.45
N THR A 23 4.74 12.74 2.12
CA THR A 23 5.48 12.67 0.84
C THR A 23 6.27 11.38 0.69
N GLU A 24 6.93 10.91 1.75
CA GLU A 24 7.70 9.66 1.72
C GLU A 24 6.80 8.45 1.53
N ILE A 25 5.64 8.44 2.19
CA ILE A 25 4.63 7.38 2.01
C ILE A 25 4.12 7.40 0.58
N MET A 26 3.82 8.57 0.03
CA MET A 26 3.32 8.68 -1.35
C MET A 26 4.37 8.24 -2.36
N ASP A 27 5.61 8.71 -2.24
CA ASP A 27 6.69 8.38 -3.16
C ASP A 27 7.11 6.91 -3.06
N GLY A 28 7.15 6.36 -1.84
CA GLY A 28 7.52 4.96 -1.59
C GLY A 28 6.45 3.93 -1.96
N THR A 29 5.21 4.37 -2.22
CA THR A 29 4.07 3.46 -2.49
C THR A 29 3.50 3.61 -3.90
N VAL A 30 4.16 4.35 -4.80
CA VAL A 30 3.66 4.59 -6.18
C VAL A 30 3.34 3.28 -6.90
N GLU A 31 4.23 2.28 -6.83
CA GLU A 31 4.08 1.02 -7.56
C GLU A 31 2.87 0.21 -7.07
N VAL A 32 2.71 0.06 -5.74
CA VAL A 32 1.59 -0.69 -5.18
C VAL A 32 0.25 0.02 -5.43
N ARG A 33 0.23 1.36 -5.40
CA ARG A 33 -0.97 2.15 -5.73
C ARG A 33 -1.35 2.04 -7.20
N ASP A 34 -0.39 2.04 -8.13
CA ASP A 34 -0.64 1.80 -9.56
C ASP A 34 -1.20 0.38 -9.79
N ARG A 35 -0.63 -0.64 -9.14
CA ARG A 35 -1.16 -2.01 -9.17
C ARG A 35 -2.59 -2.10 -8.63
N MET A 36 -2.89 -1.44 -7.51
CA MET A 36 -4.26 -1.38 -6.97
C MET A 36 -5.22 -0.71 -7.94
N ALA A 37 -4.83 0.39 -8.58
CA ALA A 37 -5.66 1.06 -9.58
C ALA A 37 -5.96 0.14 -10.78
N ARG A 38 -4.99 -0.66 -11.21
CA ARG A 38 -5.11 -1.62 -12.31
C ARG A 38 -5.75 -2.95 -11.93
N SER A 39 -5.97 -3.22 -10.64
CA SER A 39 -6.56 -4.47 -10.17
C SER A 39 -7.96 -4.75 -10.75
N LYS A 40 -8.64 -3.72 -11.29
CA LYS A 40 -9.92 -3.84 -12.01
C LYS A 40 -9.83 -4.64 -13.31
N TYR A 41 -8.62 -4.82 -13.84
CA TYR A 41 -8.36 -5.57 -15.07
C TYR A 41 -7.91 -7.01 -14.80
N ILE A 42 -7.76 -7.39 -13.53
CA ILE A 42 -7.41 -8.76 -13.15
C ILE A 42 -8.67 -9.62 -13.27
N ALA A 43 -8.58 -10.72 -14.02
CA ALA A 43 -9.68 -11.68 -14.16
C ALA A 43 -10.06 -12.27 -12.79
N GLU A 44 -11.35 -12.56 -12.57
CA GLU A 44 -11.87 -13.06 -11.29
C GLU A 44 -11.22 -14.38 -10.83
N GLU A 45 -10.80 -15.21 -11.79
CA GLU A 45 -10.03 -16.45 -11.55
C GLU A 45 -8.71 -16.19 -10.80
N ASN A 46 -8.18 -14.97 -10.88
CA ASN A 46 -6.93 -14.53 -10.26
C ASN A 46 -7.16 -13.63 -9.04
N ILE A 47 -8.29 -13.78 -8.33
CA ILE A 47 -8.64 -12.94 -7.17
C ILE A 47 -7.57 -12.95 -6.06
N ASP A 48 -6.78 -14.01 -5.94
CA ASP A 48 -5.72 -14.09 -4.93
C ASP A 48 -4.57 -13.10 -5.23
N GLN A 49 -4.32 -12.78 -6.50
CA GLN A 49 -3.40 -11.71 -6.87
C GLN A 49 -3.91 -10.35 -6.38
N ILE A 50 -5.23 -10.14 -6.41
CA ILE A 50 -5.86 -8.93 -5.86
C ILE A 50 -5.68 -8.91 -4.35
N LYS A 51 -5.89 -10.01 -3.63
CA LYS A 51 -5.74 -10.06 -2.17
C LYS A 51 -4.31 -9.79 -1.73
N ALA A 52 -3.31 -10.33 -2.44
CA ALA A 52 -1.89 -10.15 -2.14
C ALA A 52 -1.43 -8.68 -2.18
N LEU A 53 -2.15 -7.78 -2.87
CA LEU A 53 -1.85 -6.35 -2.87
C LEU A 53 -1.94 -5.72 -1.48
N SER A 54 -2.74 -6.29 -0.57
CA SER A 54 -2.82 -5.82 0.82
C SER A 54 -1.52 -6.03 1.58
N GLU A 55 -0.91 -7.20 1.43
CA GLU A 55 0.38 -7.53 2.06
C GLU A 55 1.52 -6.69 1.47
N GLN A 56 1.55 -6.55 0.14
CA GLN A 56 2.53 -5.71 -0.55
C GLN A 56 2.44 -4.23 -0.12
N ALA A 57 1.22 -3.74 0.12
CA ALA A 57 1.00 -2.37 0.58
C ALA A 57 1.55 -2.14 1.98
N GLN A 58 1.28 -3.09 2.90
CA GLN A 58 1.80 -3.04 4.26
C GLN A 58 3.33 -3.08 4.26
N GLU A 59 3.93 -3.97 3.46
CA GLU A 59 5.39 -4.08 3.33
C GLU A 59 6.01 -2.79 2.77
N ALA A 60 5.42 -2.20 1.73
CA ALA A 60 5.88 -0.93 1.17
C ALA A 60 5.87 0.20 2.21
N ILE A 61 4.81 0.30 3.01
CA ILE A 61 4.68 1.31 4.06
C ILE A 61 5.70 1.08 5.19
N HIS A 62 5.92 -0.18 5.60
CA HIS A 62 6.96 -0.51 6.58
C HIS A 62 8.37 -0.16 6.06
N GLN A 63 8.64 -0.38 4.78
CA GLN A 63 9.91 0.00 4.17
C GLN A 63 10.12 1.52 4.16
N VAL A 64 9.06 2.31 3.97
CA VAL A 64 9.12 3.77 4.09
C VAL A 64 9.48 4.19 5.52
N LEU A 65 8.79 3.62 6.53
CA LEU A 65 9.07 3.90 7.94
C LEU A 65 10.51 3.54 8.34
N ALA A 66 11.02 2.40 7.86
CA ALA A 66 12.38 1.97 8.13
C ALA A 66 13.44 2.91 7.53
N LYS A 67 13.13 3.57 6.40
CA LYS A 67 14.04 4.53 5.74
C LYS A 67 13.99 5.92 6.37
N GLY A 68 12.85 6.35 6.90
CA GLY A 68 12.66 7.66 7.55
C GLY A 68 13.25 7.79 8.96
N SER A 69 13.84 6.72 9.51
CA SER A 69 14.41 6.69 10.88
C SER A 69 15.88 7.17 10.96
N ILE A 70 16.33 8.04 10.05
CA ILE A 70 17.69 8.63 10.03
C ILE A 70 17.62 10.14 10.29
#